data_AF-A0A382W2K1-F1
#
_entry.id   AF-A0A382W2K1-F1
#
_cell.length_a   1.000
_cell.length_b   1.000
_cell.length_c   1.000
_cell.angle_alpha   90.00
_cell.angle_beta   90.00
_cell.angle_gamma   90.00
#
_symmetry.space_group_name_H-M   'P 1'
#
loop_
_entity.id
_entity.type
_entity.pdbx_description
1 polymer ?
#
loop_
_entity_poly.entity_id
_entity_poly.type
_entity_poly.pdbx_seq_one_letter_code
_entity_poly.pdbx_strand_id
1 'polypeptide(L)' 'MESVRINLFSDTQTQPTPGMRQAMAEAEVGDEQHLLDPSVNRLCEEVAVCLGKDKA' A
#
# COMPACT_ATOMS: atom_id res chain seq x y z
N MET A 1 -2.06 -29.99 16.63
CA MET A 1 -2.46 -29.25 15.41
C MET A 1 -3.02 -27.93 15.89
N GLU A 2 -2.36 -26.83 15.56
CA GLU A 2 -2.99 -25.52 15.74
C GLU A 2 -4.25 -25.46 14.90
N SER A 3 -5.35 -24.98 15.48
CA SER A 3 -6.57 -24.76 14.73
C SER A 3 -6.33 -23.60 13.75
N VAL A 4 -6.72 -23.78 12.49
CA VAL A 4 -6.74 -22.68 11.53
C VAL A 4 -7.78 -21.67 12.03
N ARG A 5 -7.32 -20.48 12.41
CA ARG A 5 -8.22 -19.39 12.81
C ARG A 5 -8.86 -18.82 11.55
N ILE A 6 -10.06 -19.27 11.22
CA ILE A 6 -10.87 -18.75 10.12
C ILE A 6 -11.62 -17.53 10.64
N ASN A 7 -11.16 -16.35 10.20
CA ASN A 7 -11.73 -15.07 10.60
C ASN A 7 -12.59 -14.49 9.48
N LEU A 8 -13.91 -14.49 9.66
CA LEU A 8 -14.89 -14.02 8.67
C LEU A 8 -15.58 -12.71 9.07
N PHE A 9 -15.08 -12.01 10.09
CA PHE A 9 -15.73 -10.80 10.61
C PHE A 9 -15.63 -9.62 9.64
N SER A 10 -14.43 -9.35 9.11
CA SER A 10 -14.20 -8.30 8.11
C SER A 10 -12.84 -8.50 7.43
N ASP A 11 -12.77 -8.11 6.17
CA ASP A 11 -11.56 -7.96 5.36
C ASP A 11 -10.55 -6.96 5.95
N THR A 12 -11.01 -5.94 6.69
CA THR A 12 -10.14 -4.99 7.39
C THR A 12 -9.17 -5.63 8.39
N GLN A 13 -9.41 -6.89 8.79
CA GLN A 13 -8.52 -7.63 9.70
C GLN A 13 -7.31 -8.28 8.99
N THR A 14 -7.19 -8.14 7.67
CA THR A 14 -5.99 -8.58 6.94
C THR A 14 -4.74 -7.92 7.51
N GLN A 15 -3.67 -8.71 7.65
CA GLN A 15 -2.36 -8.21 8.04
C GLN A 15 -1.47 -8.09 6.81
N PRO A 16 -0.54 -7.11 6.77
CA PRO A 16 0.45 -7.03 5.70
C PRO A 16 1.18 -8.36 5.52
N THR A 17 1.40 -8.77 4.27
CA THR A 17 2.24 -9.94 3.98
C THR A 17 3.71 -9.62 4.28
N PRO A 18 4.60 -10.62 4.39
CA PRO A 18 6.03 -10.36 4.51
C PRO A 18 6.59 -9.46 3.40
N GLY A 19 6.17 -9.69 2.14
CA GLY A 19 6.59 -8.87 1.00
C GLY A 19 6.09 -7.43 1.09
N MET A 20 4.86 -7.21 1.55
CA MET A 20 4.35 -5.85 1.81
C MET A 20 5.17 -5.15 2.89
N ARG A 21 5.48 -5.83 4.00
CA ARG A 21 6.34 -5.25 5.05
C ARG A 21 7.74 -4.90 4.55
N GLN A 22 8.34 -5.77 3.73
CA GLN A 22 9.65 -5.49 3.14
C GLN A 22 9.60 -4.28 2.21
N ALA A 23 8.63 -4.22 1.30
CA ALA A 23 8.45 -3.07 0.40
C ALA A 23 8.24 -1.76 1.17
N MET A 24 7.48 -1.78 2.27
CA MET A 24 7.31 -0.61 3.14
C MET A 24 8.62 -0.20 3.83
N ALA A 25 9.42 -1.16 4.29
CA ALA A 25 10.69 -0.88 4.96
C ALA A 25 11.78 -0.37 4.00
N GLU A 26 11.73 -0.77 2.74
CA GLU A 26 12.70 -0.40 1.70
C GLU A 26 12.27 0.82 0.88
N ALA A 27 11.04 1.33 1.07
CA ALA A 27 10.51 2.45 0.30
C ALA A 27 11.34 3.72 0.50
N GLU A 28 11.67 4.40 -0.61
CA GLU A 28 12.16 5.77 -0.55
C GLU A 28 11.00 6.70 -0.14
N VAL A 29 11.22 7.47 0.92
CA VAL A 29 10.22 8.37 1.51
C VAL A 29 10.70 9.82 1.44
N GLY A 30 9.74 10.74 1.46
CA GLY A 30 10.00 12.17 1.40
C GLY A 30 8.90 13.00 2.07
N ASP A 31 8.92 14.30 1.83
CA ASP A 31 7.90 15.21 2.33
C ASP A 31 6.67 15.19 1.40
N GLU A 32 5.65 14.43 1.80
CA GLU A 32 4.42 14.30 1.03
C GLU A 32 3.64 15.62 0.90
N GLN A 33 3.64 16.47 1.94
CA GLN A 33 2.90 17.74 1.92
C GLN A 33 3.43 18.70 0.84
N HIS A 34 4.71 18.58 0.50
CA HIS A 34 5.34 19.32 -0.60
C HIS A 34 5.47 18.50 -1.90
N LEU A 35 4.80 17.35 -1.99
CA LEU A 35 4.82 16.41 -3.13
C LEU A 35 6.22 15.86 -3.45
N LEU A 36 7.07 15.73 -2.44
CA LEU A 36 8.45 15.24 -2.57
C LEU A 36 8.61 13.78 -2.15
N ASP A 37 7.55 13.09 -1.74
CA ASP A 37 7.61 11.65 -1.46
C ASP A 37 7.49 10.85 -2.78
N PRO A 38 8.58 10.16 -3.20
CA PRO A 38 8.58 9.45 -4.48
C PRO A 38 7.67 8.21 -4.47
N SER A 39 7.51 7.56 -3.30
CA SER A 39 6.66 6.37 -3.18
C SER A 39 5.17 6.72 -3.32
N VAL A 40 4.75 7.83 -2.72
CA VAL A 40 3.37 8.35 -2.84
C VAL A 40 3.08 8.80 -4.26
N ASN A 41 3.97 9.59 -4.85
CA ASN A 41 3.80 10.09 -6.21
C ASN A 41 3.68 8.95 -7.23
N ARG A 42 4.51 7.91 -7.09
CA ARG A 42 4.43 6.72 -7.95
C ARG A 42 3.11 5.99 -7.80
N LEU A 43 2.61 5.82 -6.58
CA LEU A 43 1.30 5.19 -6.34
C LEU A 43 0.17 5.99 -7.02
N CYS A 44 0.18 7.32 -6.87
CA CYS A 44 -0.82 8.19 -7.49
C CYS A 44 -0.81 8.08 -9.02
N GLU A 45 0.36 8.10 -9.65
CA GLU A 45 0.51 7.92 -11.10
C GLU A 45 0.01 6.55 -11.56
N GLU A 46 0.43 5.46 -10.90
CA GLU A 46 -0.01 4.09 -11.22
C GLU A 46 -1.53 3.95 -11.12
N VAL A 47 -2.14 4.51 -10.07
CA VAL A 47 -3.59 4.44 -9.85
C VAL A 47 -4.35 5.32 -10.86
N ALA A 48 -3.84 6.50 -11.18
CA ALA A 48 -4.43 7.38 -12.19
C ALA A 48 -4.49 6.69 -13.56
N VAL A 49 -3.40 6.02 -13.96
CA VAL A 49 -3.35 5.18 -15.18
C VAL A 49 -4.35 4.03 -15.10
N CYS A 50 -4.37 3.28 -13.98
CA CYS A 50 -5.30 2.16 -13.80
C CYS A 50 -6.77 2.57 -13.93
N LEU A 51 -7.12 3.78 -13.49
CA LEU A 51 -8.49 4.29 -13.46
C LEU A 51 -8.84 5.18 -14.66
N GLY A 52 -7.89 5.45 -15.57
CA GLY A 52 -8.09 6.37 -16.70
C GLY A 52 -8.41 7.80 -16.25
N LYS A 53 -7.74 8.27 -15.20
CA LYS A 53 -7.90 9.62 -14.64
C LYS A 53 -6.62 10.43 -14.83
N ASP A 54 -6.76 11.74 -14.78
CA ASP A 54 -5.62 12.63 -14.59
C ASP A 54 -5.05 12.41 -13.19
N LYS A 55 -3.74 12.64 -13.03
CA LYS A 55 -3.08 12.55 -11.73
C LYS A 55 -3.64 13.58 -10.75
N ALA A 56 -3.64 13.20 -9.47
CA ALA A 56 -4.15 14.01 -8.36
C ALA A 56 -3.35 15.31 -8.13
#